data_AF-A0A7X8MPJ2-F1
#
_entry.id   AF-A0A7X8MPJ2-F1
#
_cell.length_a   1.000
_cell.length_b   1.000
_cell.length_c   1.000
_cell.angle_alpha   90.00
_cell.angle_beta   90.00
_cell.angle_gamma   90.00
#
_symmetry.space_group_name_H-M   'P 1'
#
loop_
_entity.id
_entity.type
_entity.pdbx_description
1 polymer ?
#
loop_
_entity_poly.entity_id
_entity_poly.type
_entity_poly.pdbx_seq_one_letter_code
_entity_poly.pdbx_strand_id
1 'polypeptide(L)' 'MFGLIGNFGPWELGFILVIVLIIFGPGKLPQLAESMGKAIKNFRKAKEDDLEELEDK' A
#
# COMPACT_ATOMS: atom_id res chain seq x y z
N MET A 1 13.51 0.71 -32.02
CA MET A 1 14.42 1.26 -30.99
C MET A 1 13.64 2.31 -30.22
N PHE A 2 13.08 1.93 -29.06
CA PHE A 2 13.63 2.23 -27.74
C PHE A 2 13.45 3.71 -27.35
N GLY A 3 12.22 4.06 -26.98
CA GLY A 3 11.90 5.24 -26.18
C GLY A 3 12.21 4.93 -24.71
N LEU A 4 13.47 5.04 -24.34
CA LEU A 4 13.91 5.02 -22.95
C LEU A 4 13.40 6.31 -22.29
N ILE A 5 12.77 6.19 -21.12
CA ILE A 5 12.41 7.25 -20.15
C ILE A 5 10.97 7.80 -20.21
N GLY A 6 10.24 7.74 -21.33
CA GLY A 6 8.89 8.36 -21.43
C GLY A 6 7.68 7.41 -21.32
N ASN A 7 7.88 6.10 -21.38
CA ASN A 7 6.82 5.14 -21.69
C ASN A 7 6.73 3.99 -20.66
N PHE A 8 6.86 4.25 -19.35
CA PHE A 8 6.38 3.30 -18.33
C PHE A 8 4.86 3.23 -18.43
N GLY A 9 4.40 2.51 -19.45
CA GLY A 9 3.00 2.32 -19.72
C GLY A 9 2.40 1.35 -18.71
N PRO A 10 1.06 1.26 -18.72
CA PRO A 10 0.35 0.23 -17.95
C PRO A 10 0.87 -1.19 -18.23
N TRP A 11 1.45 -1.41 -19.40
CA TRP A 11 1.97 -2.70 -19.83
C TRP A 11 3.26 -3.09 -19.10
N GLU A 12 4.24 -2.18 -19.00
CA GLU A 12 5.49 -2.40 -18.29
C GLU A 12 5.25 -2.55 -16.78
N LEU A 13 4.39 -1.71 -16.20
CA LEU A 13 3.98 -1.84 -14.80
C LEU A 13 3.27 -3.18 -14.54
N GLY A 14 2.40 -3.61 -15.45
CA GLY A 14 1.75 -4.93 -15.37
C GLY A 14 2.77 -6.08 -15.42
N PHE A 15 3.77 -6.00 -16.29
CA PHE A 15 4.82 -7.01 -16.38
C PHE A 15 5.65 -7.12 -15.10
N ILE A 16 6.05 -5.98 -14.52
CA ILE A 16 6.74 -5.94 -13.23
C ILE A 16 5.86 -6.52 -12.12
N LEU A 17 4.58 -6.15 -12.09
CA LEU A 17 3.63 -6.68 -11.12
C LEU A 17 3.55 -8.22 -11.21
N VAL A 18 3.49 -8.78 -12.41
CA VAL A 18 3.47 -10.25 -12.61
C VAL A 18 4.73 -10.91 -12.04
N ILE A 19 5.92 -10.35 -12.29
CA ILE A 19 7.17 -10.89 -11.73
C ILE A 19 7.15 -10.86 -10.20
N VAL A 20 6.73 -9.73 -9.61
CA VAL A 20 6.58 -9.60 -8.16
C VAL A 20 5.58 -10.62 -7.62
N LEU A 21 4.44 -10.81 -8.29
CA LEU A 21 3.43 -11.79 -7.89
C LEU A 21 3.92 -13.24 -8.01
N ILE A 22 4.85 -13.56 -8.91
CA ILE A 22 5.47 -14.90 -8.99
C ILE A 22 6.39 -15.13 -7.78
N ILE A 23 7.19 -14.13 -7.40
CA ILE A 23 8.13 -14.23 -6.28
C ILE A 23 7.40 -14.27 -4.94
N PHE A 24 6.46 -13.35 -4.74
CA PHE A 24 5.76 -13.19 -3.47
C PHE A 24 4.47 -14.02 -3.39
N GLY A 25 3.85 -14.35 -4.51
CA GLY A 25 2.54 -14.97 -4.59
C GLY A 25 1.40 -13.94 -4.60
N PRO A 26 0.29 -14.20 -5.33
CA PRO A 26 -0.78 -13.22 -5.51
C PRO A 26 -1.57 -12.89 -4.25
N GLY A 27 -1.53 -13.76 -3.23
CA GLY A 27 -2.19 -13.51 -1.94
C GLY A 27 -1.36 -12.66 -0.97
N LYS A 28 -0.03 -12.58 -1.12
CA LYS A 28 0.82 -11.91 -0.12
C LYS A 28 0.76 -10.39 -0.18
N LEU A 29 0.66 -9.82 -1.39
CA LEU A 29 0.52 -8.37 -1.55
C LEU A 29 -0.79 -7.84 -0.93
N PRO A 30 -1.98 -8.43 -1.20
CA PRO A 30 -3.22 -8.04 -0.54
C PRO A 30 -3.18 -8.24 0.98
N GLN A 31 -2.61 -9.35 1.46
CA GLN A 31 -2.54 -9.64 2.89
C GLN A 31 -1.63 -8.64 3.64
N LEU A 32 -0.51 -8.24 3.03
CA LEU A 32 0.35 -7.18 3.55
C LEU A 32 -0.39 -5.83 3.57
N ALA A 33 -1.07 -5.48 2.48
CA ALA A 33 -1.87 -4.26 2.40
C ALA A 33 -3.00 -4.25 3.46
N GLU A 34 -3.67 -5.37 3.69
CA GLU A 34 -4.73 -5.48 4.68
C GLU A 34 -4.20 -5.32 6.12
N SER A 35 -3.09 -5.96 6.45
CA SER A 35 -2.44 -5.84 7.76
C SER A 35 -1.91 -4.43 8.02
N MET A 36 -1.25 -3.81 7.02
CA MET A 36 -0.82 -2.42 7.08
C MET A 36 -2.01 -1.47 7.19
N GLY A 37 -3.08 -1.70 6.42
CA GLY A 37 -4.29 -0.88 6.45
C GLY A 37 -4.98 -0.90 7.82
N LYS A 38 -5.07 -2.09 8.44
CA LYS A 38 -5.56 -2.24 9.81
C LYS A 38 -4.69 -1.49 10.81
N ALA A 39 -3.37 -1.59 10.70
CA ALA A 39 -2.43 -0.87 11.57
C ALA A 39 -2.58 0.65 11.44
N ILE A 40 -2.62 1.17 10.20
CA ILE A 40 -2.80 2.61 9.94
C ILE A 40 -4.15 3.09 10.48
N LYS A 41 -5.23 2.32 10.28
CA LYS A 41 -6.56 2.66 10.79
C LYS A 41 -6.58 2.76 12.32
N ASN A 42 -6.00 1.77 13.01
CA ASN A 42 -5.95 1.76 14.47
C ASN A 42 -5.07 2.90 14.99
N PHE A 43 -3.96 3.21 14.31
CA PHE A 43 -3.08 4.32 14.67
C PHE A 43 -3.78 5.67 14.54
N ARG A 44 -4.56 5.88 13.46
CA ARG A 44 -5.37 7.08 13.29
C ARG A 44 -6.44 7.21 14.37
N LYS A 45 -7.14 6.12 14.69
CA LYS A 45 -8.17 6.11 15.72
C LYS A 45 -7.61 6.45 17.10
N ALA A 46 -6.52 5.81 17.51
CA ALA A 46 -5.88 6.12 18.79
C ALA A 46 -5.45 7.59 18.87
N LYS A 47 -4.95 8.17 17.77
CA LYS A 47 -4.63 9.60 17.70
C LYS A 47 -5.85 10.52 17.84
N GLU A 48 -7.00 10.13 17.28
CA GLU A 48 -8.25 10.90 17.40
C GLU A 48 -8.81 10.80 18.83
N ASP A 49 -8.82 9.59 19.41
CA ASP A 49 -9.24 9.36 20.80
C ASP A 49 -8.34 10.15 21.80
N ASP A 50 -7.02 10.19 21.58
CA ASP A 50 -6.07 10.98 22.39
C ASP A 50 -6.31 12.50 22.28
N LEU A 51 -6.80 12.99 21.15
CA LEU A 51 -7.09 14.41 20.94
C LEU A 51 -8.40 14.81 21.64
N GLU A 52 -9.43 13.98 21.56
CA GLU A 52 -10.72 14.20 22.24
C GLU A 52 -10.54 14.22 23.78
N GLU A 53 -9.71 13.33 24.35
CA GLU A 53 -9.44 13.32 25.80
C GLU A 53 -8.71 14.58 26.32
N LEU A 54 -8.04 15.32 25.42
CA LEU A 54 -7.36 16.57 25.75
C LEU A 54 -8.26 17.80 25.62
N GLU A 55 -9.33 17.76 24.83
CA GLU A 55 -10.32 18.85 24.72
C GLU A 55 -11.35 18.84 25.86
N ASP A 56 -11.61 17.67 26.47
CA ASP A 56 -12.56 17.51 27.58
C ASP A 56 -11.95 17.74 28.99
N LYS A 57 -10.66 18.12 29.09
CA LYS A 57 -9.95 18.49 30.33
C LYS A 57 -9.64 19.99 30.39
#